data_AF-A0A318PJ36-F1
#
_entry.id   AF-A0A318PJ36-F1
#
_cell.length_a   1.000
_cell.length_b   1.000
_cell.length_c   1.000
_cell.angle_alpha   90.00
_cell.angle_beta   90.00
_cell.angle_gamma   90.00
#
_symmetry.space_group_name_H-M   'P 1'
#
loop_
_entity.id
_entity.type
_entity.pdbx_description
1 polymer ?
#
loop_
_entity_poly.entity_id
_entity_poly.type
_entity_poly.pdbx_seq_one_letter_code
_entity_poly.pdbx_strand_id
1 'polypeptide(L)'
;MTDDTYGFGETRKKLAGISPRPPREVHPESLRKTDAASVEAGFVPREPGARTAPRRQKSVGPTITINTRVPVEIAERFIAFCDDNRLAYWEGIDDLMKRAGI
;
A
#
# COMPACT_ATOMS: atom_id res chain seq x y z
N MET A 1 -2.92 54.45 3.74
CA MET A 1 -4.21 53.76 3.91
C MET A 1 -3.89 52.29 4.15
N THR A 2 -4.13 51.79 5.35
CA THR A 2 -3.94 50.36 5.62
C THR A 2 -5.09 49.60 4.97
N ASP A 3 -4.75 48.84 3.92
CA ASP A 3 -5.65 48.05 3.08
C ASP A 3 -6.16 46.83 3.86
N ASP A 4 -7.14 47.04 4.74
CA ASP A 4 -7.82 45.98 5.49
C ASP A 4 -9.33 46.00 5.24
N THR A 5 -9.68 45.99 3.95
CA THR A 5 -11.06 46.01 3.41
C THR A 5 -11.97 44.90 3.97
N TYR A 6 -11.39 43.86 4.58
CA TYR A 6 -12.12 42.68 5.08
C TYR A 6 -11.85 42.34 6.57
N GLY A 7 -11.11 43.18 7.31
CA GLY A 7 -10.91 43.03 8.76
C GLY A 7 -10.09 41.81 9.20
N PHE A 8 -9.20 41.31 8.34
CA PHE A 8 -8.37 40.13 8.64
C PHE A 8 -6.94 40.49 9.09
N GLY A 9 -6.60 41.78 9.19
CA GLY A 9 -5.27 42.24 9.56
C GLY A 9 -4.79 41.73 10.92
N GLU A 10 -5.67 41.69 11.92
CA GLU A 10 -5.36 41.16 13.26
C GLU A 10 -5.25 39.63 13.29
N THR A 11 -6.08 38.94 12.50
CA THR A 11 -6.06 37.46 12.40
C THR A 11 -4.81 36.96 11.69
N ARG A 12 -4.34 37.66 10.64
CA ARG A 12 -3.08 37.35 9.95
C ARG A 12 -1.86 37.44 10.87
N LYS A 13 -1.82 38.43 11.77
CA LYS A 13 -0.76 38.55 12.80
C LYS A 13 -0.76 37.36 13.78
N LYS A 14 -1.95 36.87 14.16
CA LYS A 14 -2.08 35.70 15.06
C LYS A 14 -1.68 34.39 14.37
N LEU A 15 -2.00 34.24 13.08
CA LEU A 15 -1.65 33.06 12.29
C LEU A 15 -0.15 33.01 11.94
N ALA A 16 0.50 34.16 11.79
CA ALA A 16 1.94 34.24 11.54
C ALA A 16 2.81 33.64 12.66
N GLY A 17 2.27 33.49 13.87
CA GLY A 17 2.94 32.86 15.01
C GLY A 17 2.78 31.34 15.10
N ILE A 18 1.95 30.73 14.26
CA ILE A 18 1.72 29.28 14.28
C ILE A 18 2.86 28.61 13.52
N SER A 19 3.89 28.20 14.26
CA SER A 19 4.98 27.38 13.72
C SER A 19 4.71 25.90 13.98
N PRO A 20 5.07 25.00 13.03
CA PRO A 20 5.06 23.57 13.29
C PRO A 20 5.87 23.26 14.55
N ARG A 21 5.29 22.50 15.46
CA ARG A 21 6.01 22.02 16.64
C ARG A 21 7.12 21.07 16.15
N PRO A 22 8.34 21.14 16.69
CA PRO A 22 9.41 20.24 16.27
C PRO A 22 8.99 18.78 16.48
N PRO A 23 9.45 17.86 15.62
CA PRO A 23 9.14 16.44 15.76
C PRO A 23 9.56 15.96 17.15
N ARG A 24 8.62 15.41 17.90
CA ARG A 24 8.95 14.73 19.15
C ARG A 24 9.61 13.40 18.80
N GLU A 25 10.71 13.08 19.46
CA GLU A 25 11.31 11.76 19.33
C GLU A 25 10.32 10.70 19.84
N VAL A 26 9.94 9.79 18.93
CA VAL A 26 9.08 8.66 19.24
C VAL A 26 9.97 7.45 19.43
N HIS A 27 10.04 6.93 20.65
CA HIS A 27 10.79 5.71 20.91
C HIS A 27 10.06 4.48 20.33
N PRO A 28 10.78 3.56 19.67
CA PRO A 28 10.18 2.39 19.03
C PRO A 28 9.49 1.44 20.03
N GLU A 29 10.01 1.38 21.26
CA GLU A 29 9.39 0.61 22.35
C GLU A 29 8.02 1.16 22.77
N SER A 30 7.82 2.48 22.68
CA SER A 30 6.52 3.10 22.98
C SER A 30 5.48 2.74 21.91
N LEU A 31 5.88 2.67 20.64
CA LEU A 31 5.00 2.27 19.53
C LEU A 31 4.52 0.83 19.69
N ARG A 32 5.45 -0.09 19.99
CA ARG A 32 5.14 -1.51 20.23
C ARG A 32 4.11 -1.70 21.36
N LYS A 33 4.23 -0.92 22.44
CA LYS A 33 3.28 -0.95 23.56
C LYS A 33 1.90 -0.44 23.15
N THR A 34 1.84 0.60 22.31
CA THR A 34 0.58 1.13 21.77
C THR A 34 -0.10 0.10 20.86
N ASP A 35 0.65 -0.60 20.01
CA ASP A 35 0.11 -1.64 19.13
C ASP A 35 -0.44 -2.82 19.94
N ALA A 36 0.30 -3.28 20.95
CA ALA A 36 -0.14 -4.36 21.84
C ALA A 36 -1.45 -4.01 22.56
N ALA A 37 -1.53 -2.81 23.15
CA ALA A 37 -2.76 -2.34 23.81
C ALA A 37 -3.94 -2.22 22.85
N SER A 38 -3.67 -1.87 21.58
CA SER A 38 -4.71 -1.78 20.55
C SER A 38 -5.27 -3.16 20.19
N VAL A 39 -4.41 -4.17 20.11
CA VAL A 39 -4.83 -5.57 19.88
C VAL A 39 -5.64 -6.11 21.05
N GLU A 40 -5.21 -5.84 22.29
CA GLU A 40 -5.94 -6.23 23.51
C GLU A 40 -7.34 -5.60 23.58
N ALA A 41 -7.48 -4.36 23.11
CA ALA A 41 -8.76 -3.66 23.02
C ALA A 41 -9.63 -4.10 21.82
N GLY A 42 -9.20 -5.11 21.05
CA GLY A 42 -9.96 -5.67 19.94
C GLY A 42 -9.89 -4.86 18.64
N PHE A 43 -8.94 -3.93 18.52
CA PHE A 43 -8.70 -3.26 17.24
C PHE A 43 -7.95 -4.17 16.29
N VAL A 44 -8.45 -4.27 15.06
CA VAL A 44 -7.82 -5.03 13.98
C VAL A 44 -6.97 -4.08 13.12
N PRO A 45 -5.67 -4.34 12.91
CA PRO A 45 -4.83 -3.56 12.01
C PRO A 45 -5.44 -3.49 10.61
N ARG A 46 -5.63 -2.28 10.10
CA ARG A 46 -6.09 -2.01 8.73
C ARG A 46 -4.95 -1.68 7.78
N GLU A 47 -3.71 -1.79 8.26
CA GLU A 47 -2.57 -1.65 7.39
C GLU A 47 -2.72 -2.66 6.25
N PRO A 48 -2.80 -2.19 5.00
CA PRO A 48 -2.80 -3.09 3.88
C PRO A 48 -1.43 -3.78 3.88
N GLY A 49 -1.36 -4.99 4.44
CA GLY A 49 -0.15 -5.80 4.48
C GLY A 49 0.50 -5.73 3.10
N ALA A 50 1.66 -5.07 3.03
CA ALA A 50 2.41 -4.73 1.83
C ALA A 50 1.61 -4.94 0.53
N ARG A 51 0.63 -4.07 0.24
CA ARG A 51 -0.02 -4.10 -1.07
C ARG A 51 1.08 -3.81 -2.08
N THR A 52 1.57 -4.88 -2.71
CA THR A 52 2.44 -4.88 -3.87
C THR A 52 2.08 -3.66 -4.69
N ALA A 53 3.02 -2.70 -4.81
CA ALA A 53 2.83 -1.47 -5.54
C ALA A 53 2.05 -1.77 -6.83
N PRO A 54 1.03 -0.96 -7.22
CA PRO A 54 0.22 -1.25 -8.39
C PRO A 54 1.17 -1.49 -9.57
N ARG A 55 1.35 -2.78 -9.90
CA ARG A 55 2.27 -3.23 -10.94
C ARG A 55 1.72 -2.59 -12.21
N ARG A 56 2.47 -1.63 -12.77
CA ARG A 56 2.09 -0.82 -13.95
C ARG A 56 1.16 -1.66 -14.84
N GLN A 57 -0.08 -1.22 -15.02
CA GLN A 57 -0.97 -1.85 -16.01
C GLN A 57 -0.31 -1.68 -17.37
N LYS A 58 0.45 -2.70 -17.79
CA LYS A 58 0.88 -2.83 -19.17
C LYS A 58 -0.42 -2.94 -19.98
N SER A 59 -0.53 -2.19 -21.08
CA SER A 59 -1.62 -2.37 -22.03
C SER A 59 -1.51 -3.77 -22.63
N VAL A 60 -2.21 -4.73 -22.02
CA VAL A 60 -2.36 -6.07 -22.57
C VAL A 60 -3.45 -5.98 -23.63
N GLY A 61 -3.27 -6.63 -24.77
CA GLY A 61 -4.23 -6.66 -25.87
C GLY A 61 -5.58 -7.32 -25.49
N PRO A 62 -6.39 -7.80 -26.44
CA PRO A 62 -7.62 -8.49 -26.12
C PRO A 62 -7.34 -9.67 -25.17
N THR A 63 -8.08 -9.74 -24.06
CA THR A 63 -7.91 -10.74 -22.99
C THR A 63 -9.08 -11.70 -22.96
N ILE A 64 -8.81 -12.96 -22.60
CA ILE A 64 -9.81 -14.02 -22.38
C ILE A 64 -9.65 -14.52 -20.94
N THR A 65 -10.77 -14.69 -20.23
CA THR A 65 -10.78 -15.22 -18.86
C THR A 65 -10.67 -16.74 -18.87
N ILE A 66 -9.68 -17.28 -18.14
CA ILE A 66 -9.54 -18.72 -17.90
C ILE A 66 -9.74 -18.96 -16.40
N ASN A 67 -10.73 -19.80 -16.07
CA ASN A 67 -11.04 -20.19 -14.69
C ASN A 67 -10.82 -21.68 -14.51
N THR A 68 -10.15 -22.09 -13.44
CA THR A 68 -9.94 -23.52 -13.10
C THR A 68 -9.90 -23.69 -11.59
N ARG A 69 -10.45 -24.80 -11.09
CA ARG A 69 -10.26 -25.22 -9.70
C ARG A 69 -9.10 -26.21 -9.63
N VAL A 70 -8.14 -25.92 -8.78
CA VAL A 70 -6.98 -26.78 -8.53
C VAL A 70 -6.85 -27.05 -7.04
N PRO A 71 -6.21 -28.17 -6.64
CA PRO A 71 -5.79 -28.39 -5.26
C PRO A 71 -4.97 -27.21 -4.71
N VAL A 72 -5.14 -26.93 -3.41
CA VAL A 72 -4.51 -25.78 -2.74
C VAL A 72 -2.98 -25.81 -2.91
N GLU A 73 -2.36 -26.97 -2.73
CA GLU A 73 -0.90 -27.12 -2.85
C GLU A 73 -0.38 -26.75 -4.26
N ILE A 74 -1.17 -27.01 -5.31
CA ILE A 74 -0.79 -26.65 -6.69
C ILE A 74 -0.91 -25.14 -6.89
N ALA A 75 -1.98 -24.52 -6.35
CA ALA A 75 -2.16 -23.08 -6.43
C ALA A 75 -1.04 -22.33 -5.70
N GLU A 76 -0.70 -22.75 -4.47
CA GLU A 76 0.35 -22.13 -3.67
C GLU A 76 1.73 -22.20 -4.36
N ARG A 77 2.08 -23.36 -4.94
CA ARG A 77 3.32 -23.52 -5.71
C ARG A 77 3.38 -22.58 -6.91
N PHE A 78 2.27 -22.42 -7.62
CA PHE A 78 2.21 -21.53 -8.79
C PHE A 78 2.27 -20.04 -8.38
N ILE A 79 1.61 -19.66 -7.29
CA ILE A 79 1.67 -18.31 -6.74
C ILE A 79 3.11 -17.98 -6.34
N ALA A 80 3.77 -18.87 -5.58
CA ALA A 80 5.17 -18.70 -5.18
C ALA A 80 6.10 -18.54 -6.39
N PHE A 81 5.92 -19.36 -7.43
CA PHE A 81 6.67 -19.21 -8.68
C PHE A 81 6.49 -17.83 -9.32
N CYS A 82 5.26 -17.31 -9.36
CA CYS A 82 5.00 -15.98 -9.92
C CYS A 82 5.63 -14.86 -9.08
N ASP A 83 5.61 -15.00 -7.76
CA ASP A 83 6.17 -14.01 -6.83
C ASP A 83 7.71 -13.96 -6.93
N ASP A 84 8.36 -15.12 -6.93
CA ASP A 84 9.82 -15.25 -7.04
C ASP A 84 10.35 -14.65 -8.35
N ASN A 85 9.61 -14.83 -9.44
CA ASN A 85 9.99 -14.31 -10.77
C ASN A 85 9.42 -12.92 -11.05
N ARG A 86 8.68 -12.33 -10.10
CA ARG A 86 7.99 -11.03 -10.23
C ARG A 86 7.06 -10.94 -11.45
N LEU A 87 6.38 -12.03 -11.77
CA LEU A 87 5.46 -12.17 -12.89
C LEU A 87 4.00 -11.95 -12.45
N ALA A 88 3.18 -11.39 -13.32
CA ALA A 88 1.73 -11.54 -13.20
C ALA A 88 1.33 -12.99 -13.49
N TYR A 89 0.17 -13.46 -13.02
CA TYR A 89 -0.22 -14.86 -13.21
C TYR A 89 -0.29 -15.28 -14.67
N TRP A 90 -0.79 -14.43 -15.57
CA TRP A 90 -0.77 -14.74 -17.01
C TRP A 90 0.66 -14.79 -17.58
N GLU A 91 1.57 -13.93 -17.09
CA GLU A 91 3.00 -13.96 -17.46
C GLU A 91 3.67 -15.25 -16.94
N GLY A 92 3.26 -15.72 -15.76
CA GLY A 92 3.72 -17.00 -15.20
C GLY A 92 3.26 -18.19 -16.03
N ILE A 93 2.02 -18.17 -16.53
CA ILE A 93 1.51 -19.19 -17.46
C ILE A 93 2.31 -19.16 -18.78
N ASP A 94 2.50 -17.98 -19.38
CA ASP A 94 3.26 -17.81 -20.62
C ASP A 94 4.72 -18.28 -20.48
N ASP A 95 5.39 -17.94 -19.37
CA ASP A 95 6.76 -18.39 -19.10
C ASP A 95 6.84 -19.92 -18.93
N LEU A 96 5.88 -20.53 -18.24
CA LEU A 96 5.82 -21.99 -18.11
C LEU A 96 5.56 -22.69 -19.45
N MET A 97 4.68 -22.12 -20.30
CA MET A 97 4.42 -22.64 -21.64
C MET A 97 5.68 -22.59 -22.51
N LYS A 98 6.40 -21.46 -22.50
CA LYS A 98 7.67 -21.30 -23.20
C LYS A 98 8.72 -22.30 -22.73
N ARG A 99 8.86 -22.50 -21.42
CA ARG A 99 9.77 -23.52 -20.85
C ARG A 99 9.38 -24.94 -21.25
N ALA A 100 8.09 -25.19 -21.44
CA ALA A 100 7.56 -26.46 -21.94
C ALA A 100 7.68 -26.61 -23.48
N GLY A 101 8.13 -25.57 -24.20
CA GLY A 101 8.26 -25.57 -25.65
C GLY A 101 6.93 -25.44 -26.40
N ILE A 102 5.93 -24.84 -25.77
CA ILE A 102 4.61 -24.53 -26.36
C ILE A 102 4.59 -23.09 -26.88
#